data_AF-V4V3C0-F1
#
_entry.id   AF-V4V3C0-F1
#
_cell.length_a   1.000
_cell.length_b   1.000
_cell.length_c   1.000
_cell.angle_alpha   90.00
_cell.angle_beta   90.00
_cell.angle_gamma   90.00
#
_symmetry.space_group_name_H-M   'P 1'
#
loop_
_entity.id
_entity.type
_entity.pdbx_description
1 polymer ?
#
loop_
_entity_poly.entity_id
_entity_poly.type
_entity_poly.pdbx_seq_one_letter_code
_entity_poly.pdbx_strand_id
1 'polypeptide(L)' 'AWLTYFWRRAKDHGVESDIADDRFEFWVVHSGQSSSSQDAVDVERGLAELRKLGLESQLWQRSRKGLEEDFKSQLEYDF' A
#
# COMPACT_ATOMS: atom_id res chain seq x y z
N ALA A 1 -4.17 10.29 -5.14
CA ALA A 1 -4.33 9.36 -6.27
C ALA A 1 -4.34 7.90 -5.77
N TRP A 2 -4.75 6.92 -6.59
CA TRP A 2 -4.78 5.49 -6.18
C TRP A 2 -3.41 4.94 -5.72
N LEU A 3 -2.32 5.33 -6.37
CA LEU A 3 -0.97 4.91 -5.99
C LEU A 3 -0.58 5.41 -4.59
N THR A 4 -0.94 6.65 -4.26
CA THR A 4 -0.77 7.22 -2.91
C THR A 4 -1.47 6.38 -1.85
N TYR A 5 -2.70 5.90 -2.13
CA TYR A 5 -3.46 5.05 -1.21
C TYR A 5 -2.78 3.69 -0.99
N PHE A 6 -2.33 3.03 -2.06
CA PHE A 6 -1.67 1.73 -1.96
C PHE A 6 -0.37 1.80 -1.16
N TRP A 7 0.48 2.78 -1.45
CA TRP A 7 1.74 2.95 -0.74
C TRP A 7 1.53 3.39 0.70
N ARG A 8 0.52 4.22 0.98
CA ARG A 8 0.14 4.54 2.35
C ARG A 8 -0.24 3.29 3.14
N ARG A 9 -1.07 2.43 2.54
CA ARG A 9 -1.52 1.20 3.17
C ARG A 9 -0.36 0.21 3.36
N ALA A 10 0.58 0.15 2.41
CA ALA A 10 1.78 -0.67 2.54
C ALA A 10 2.63 -0.21 3.73
N LYS A 11 2.86 1.10 3.86
CA LYS A 11 3.53 1.71 5.02
C LYS A 11 2.83 1.35 6.33
N ASP A 12 1.51 1.57 6.42
CA ASP A 12 0.75 1.36 7.66
C ASP A 12 0.75 -0.12 8.12
N HIS A 13 0.85 -1.09 7.18
CA HIS A 13 0.90 -2.52 7.48
C HIS A 13 2.31 -3.13 7.48
N GLY A 14 3.36 -2.32 7.32
CA GLY A 14 4.76 -2.77 7.26
C GLY A 14 5.04 -3.74 6.10
N VAL A 15 4.41 -3.51 4.95
CA VAL A 15 4.63 -4.23 3.70
C VAL A 15 5.60 -3.42 2.85
N GLU A 16 6.64 -4.06 2.29
CA GLU A 16 7.70 -3.38 1.52
C GLU A 16 8.27 -2.17 2.28
N SER A 17 8.51 -2.31 3.58
CA SER A 17 8.86 -1.22 4.51
C SER A 17 10.14 -0.47 4.15
N ASP A 18 11.00 -1.09 3.34
CA ASP A 18 12.23 -0.54 2.80
C ASP A 18 11.98 0.51 1.71
N ILE A 19 10.84 0.46 1.03
CA ILE A 19 10.52 1.37 -0.09
C ILE A 19 9.17 2.09 0.05
N ALA A 20 8.29 1.62 0.94
CA ALA A 20 6.91 2.10 1.01
C ALA A 20 6.83 3.59 1.37
N ASP A 21 7.74 4.09 2.21
CA ASP A 21 7.76 5.50 2.62
C ASP A 21 8.19 6.41 1.45
N ASP A 22 9.34 6.10 0.83
CA ASP A 22 9.86 6.82 -0.33
C ASP A 22 8.85 6.86 -1.48
N ARG A 23 8.16 5.74 -1.74
CA ARG A 23 7.12 5.66 -2.77
C ARG A 23 5.88 6.44 -2.40
N PHE A 24 5.46 6.41 -1.14
CA PHE A 24 4.34 7.22 -0.67
C PHE A 24 4.62 8.71 -0.88
N GLU A 25 5.78 9.20 -0.43
CA GLU A 25 6.18 10.60 -0.58
C GLU A 25 6.28 11.02 -2.05
N PHE A 26 6.90 10.20 -2.90
CA PHE A 26 6.98 10.44 -4.35
C PHE A 26 5.60 10.68 -4.95
N TRP A 27 4.64 9.79 -4.69
CA TRP A 27 3.29 9.89 -5.26
C TRP A 27 2.46 11.02 -4.65
N VAL A 28 2.70 11.41 -3.39
CA VAL A 28 2.10 12.62 -2.80
C VAL A 28 2.56 13.85 -3.57
N VAL A 29 3.87 14.04 -3.73
CA VAL A 29 4.45 15.20 -4.42
C VAL A 29 4.03 15.22 -5.89
N HIS A 30 4.15 14.09 -6.58
CA HIS A 30 3.81 13.97 -7.99
C HIS A 30 2.33 14.28 -8.25
N SER A 31 1.41 13.83 -7.38
CA SER A 31 -0.02 14.12 -7.53
C SER A 31 -0.41 15.58 -7.27
N GLY A 32 0.45 16.36 -6.62
CA GLY A 32 0.25 17.79 -6.37
C GLY A 32 0.77 18.70 -7.48
N GLN A 33 1.47 18.16 -8.48
CA GLN A 33 1.99 18.91 -9.61
C GLN A 33 0.93 19.06 -10.72
N SER A 34 1.07 20.08 -11.57
CA SER A 34 0.17 20.31 -12.70
C SER A 34 0.25 19.16 -13.70
N SER A 35 -0.91 18.63 -14.10
CA SER A 35 -0.98 17.46 -14.96
C SER A 35 -0.24 17.66 -16.28
N SER A 36 0.69 16.75 -16.59
CA SER A 36 1.45 16.76 -17.83
C SER A 36 1.10 15.54 -18.69
N SER A 37 1.53 15.54 -19.96
CA SER A 37 1.42 14.35 -20.81
C SER A 37 2.19 13.13 -20.28
N GLN A 38 3.14 13.34 -19.36
CA GLN A 38 3.97 12.29 -18.79
C GLN A 38 3.26 11.51 -17.67
N ASP A 39 2.22 12.09 -17.04
CA ASP A 39 1.53 11.52 -15.87
C ASP A 39 0.93 10.14 -16.17
N ALA A 40 0.38 9.93 -17.37
CA ALA A 40 -0.19 8.64 -17.74
C ALA A 40 0.87 7.52 -17.76
N VAL A 41 2.06 7.83 -18.28
CA VAL A 41 3.19 6.89 -18.33
C VAL A 41 3.71 6.60 -16.93
N ASP A 42 3.80 7.62 -16.09
CA ASP A 42 4.26 7.44 -14.71
C ASP A 42 3.27 6.60 -13.91
N VAL A 43 1.96 6.84 -14.06
CA VAL A 43 0.91 6.03 -13.44
C VAL A 43 0.97 4.58 -13.91
N GLU A 44 1.16 4.34 -15.21
CA GLU A 44 1.33 2.98 -15.76
C GLU A 44 2.55 2.27 -15.15
N ARG A 45 3.68 2.98 -15.02
CA ARG A 45 4.89 2.45 -14.37
C ARG A 45 4.65 2.14 -12.90
N GLY A 46 3.97 3.02 -12.18
CA GLY A 46 3.60 2.80 -10.78
C GLY A 46 2.72 1.56 -10.62
N LEU A 47 1.73 1.37 -11.49
CA LEU A 47 0.89 0.17 -11.48
C LEU A 47 1.66 -1.10 -11.82
N ALA A 48 2.62 -1.04 -12.75
CA ALA A 48 3.48 -2.17 -13.08
C ALA A 48 4.38 -2.57 -11.89
N GLU A 49 4.90 -1.59 -11.14
CA GLU A 49 5.67 -1.81 -9.92
C GLU A 49 4.82 -2.52 -8.85
N LEU A 50 3.59 -2.06 -8.60
CA LEU A 50 2.67 -2.71 -7.67
C LEU A 50 2.44 -4.19 -8.02
N ARG A 51 2.25 -4.49 -9.31
CA ARG A 51 2.06 -5.86 -9.80
C ARG A 51 3.31 -6.71 -9.63
N LYS A 52 4.49 -6.16 -9.93
CA LYS A 52 5.76 -6.87 -9.80
C LYS A 52 6.05 -7.26 -8.35
N LEU A 53 5.72 -6.39 -7.40
CA LEU A 53 5.84 -6.64 -5.97
C LEU A 53 4.71 -7.53 -5.43
N GLY A 54 3.63 -7.74 -6.20
CA GLY A 54 2.44 -8.42 -5.72
C GLY A 54 1.79 -7.69 -4.54
N LEU A 55 1.89 -6.35 -4.50
CA LEU A 55 1.56 -5.55 -3.33
C LEU A 55 0.11 -5.76 -2.87
N GLU A 56 -0.83 -5.89 -3.82
CA GLU A 56 -2.24 -6.18 -3.53
C GLU A 56 -2.42 -7.47 -2.74
N SER A 57 -1.75 -8.55 -3.16
CA SER A 57 -1.80 -9.85 -2.46
C SER A 57 -1.17 -9.77 -1.08
N GLN A 58 -0.03 -9.07 -0.93
CA GLN A 58 0.62 -8.89 0.37
C GLN A 58 -0.26 -8.11 1.35
N LEU A 59 -0.85 -7.01 0.88
CA LEU A 59 -1.78 -6.19 1.66
C LEU A 59 -3.02 -6.98 2.06
N TRP A 60 -3.57 -7.79 1.13
CA TRP A 60 -4.71 -8.64 1.43
C TRP A 60 -4.40 -9.68 2.52
N GLN A 61 -3.24 -10.35 2.43
CA GLN A 61 -2.82 -11.32 3.44
C GLN A 61 -2.62 -10.66 4.82
N ARG A 62 -1.97 -9.49 4.87
CA ARG A 62 -1.77 -8.74 6.13
C ARG A 62 -3.09 -8.27 6.75
N SER A 63 -4.01 -7.78 5.91
CA SER A 63 -5.33 -7.36 6.37
C SER A 63 -6.12 -8.51 7.01
N ARG A 64 -5.93 -9.75 6.54
CA ARG A 64 -6.59 -10.93 7.11
C ARG A 64 -5.93 -11.44 8.39
N LYS A 65 -4.60 -11.36 8.50
CA LYS A 65 -3.90 -11.73 9.74
C LYS A 65 -4.34 -10.88 10.93
N GLY A 66 -4.55 -9.58 10.74
CA GLY A 66 -5.09 -8.72 11.80
C GLY A 66 -6.46 -9.17 12.30
N LEU A 67 -7.38 -9.54 11.39
CA LEU A 67 -8.68 -10.07 11.79
C LEU A 67 -8.56 -11.40 12.55
N GLU A 68 -7.69 -12.31 12.10
CA GLU A 68 -7.48 -13.59 12.80
C GLU A 68 -6.87 -13.42 14.19
N GLU A 69 -5.95 -12.46 14.37
CA GLU A 69 -5.36 -12.09 15.66
C GLU A 69 -6.38 -11.42 16.59
N ASP A 70 -7.20 -10.50 16.06
CA ASP A 70 -8.28 -9.86 16.80
C ASP A 70 -9.32 -10.88 17.29
N PHE A 71 -9.76 -11.80 16.42
CA PHE A 71 -10.70 -12.87 16.79
C PHE A 71 -10.12 -13.80 17.86
N LYS A 72 -8.83 -14.13 17.79
CA LYS A 72 -8.17 -14.95 18.82
C LYS A 72 -8.09 -14.23 20.16
N SER A 73 -7.74 -12.94 20.16
CA SER A 73 -7.65 -12.14 21.38
C SER A 73 -9.01 -12.00 22.09
N GLN A 74 -10.10 -11.92 21.32
CA GLN A 74 -11.46 -11.85 21.86
C GLN A 74 -11.90 -13.18 22.50
N LEU A 75 -11.55 -14.32 21.88
CA LEU A 75 -11.85 -15.64 22.43
C LEU A 75 -11.00 -15.99 23.68
N GLU A 76 -9.78 -15.46 23.79
CA GLU A 76 -8.89 -15.68 24.94
C GLU A 76 -9.30 -14.85 26.17
N TYR A 77 -10.01 -13.72 25.98
CA TYR A 77 -10.56 -12.90 27.07
C TYR A 77 -11.94 -13.35 27.57
N ASP A 78 -12.62 -14.26 26.87
CA ASP A 78 -13.96 -14.77 27.22
C ASP A 78 -13.92 -16.05 28.10
N PHE A 79 -12.76 -16.38 28.69
CA PHE A 79 -12.56 -17.48 29.67
C PHE A 79 -11.95 -16.99 30.98
#